data_AF-A0A386C7C7-F1
#
_entry.id   AF-A0A386C7C7-F1
#
_cell.length_a   1.000
_cell.length_b   1.000
_cell.length_c   1.000
_cell.angle_alpha   90.00
_cell.angle_beta   90.00
_cell.angle_gamma   90.00
#
_symmetry.space_group_name_H-M   'P 1'
#
loop_
_entity.id
_entity.type
_entity.pdbx_description
1 polymer ?
#
loop_
_entity_poly.entity_id
_entity_poly.type
_entity_poly.pdbx_seq_one_letter_code
_entity_poly.pdbx_strand_id
1 'polypeptide(L)'
;MAGLLVVALLACHKEEQAVVGVAKSAVSAGQQAQAAAQARATVRDEQRSQLAKIPLPTKSMYVDVHDPSAWSNPFLAIGADRITLRIIQADANPSDLGRGTMLRPEGARRQEIQIRPGELADAVVALPPGAWRYGRVVAVAELPAAPAKDRPGIRRNVEAAIQQLNDLGIVVEEWPTR
;
A
#
# COMPACT_ATOMS: atom_id res chain seq x y z
N MET A 1 -41.58 60.71 4.15
CA MET A 1 -41.55 59.28 4.52
C MET A 1 -41.16 58.44 3.31
N ALA A 2 -39.87 58.38 2.92
CA ALA A 2 -39.44 57.68 1.71
C ALA A 2 -38.02 57.06 1.83
N GLY A 3 -37.58 56.72 3.05
CA GLY A 3 -36.21 56.26 3.31
C GLY A 3 -36.05 54.79 3.73
N LEU A 4 -37.14 54.05 3.96
CA LEU A 4 -37.09 52.75 4.64
C LEU A 4 -37.14 51.52 3.71
N LEU A 5 -37.32 51.69 2.40
CA LEU A 5 -37.48 50.55 1.46
C LEU A 5 -36.18 50.07 0.78
N VAL A 6 -35.08 50.83 0.83
CA VAL A 6 -33.85 50.49 0.10
C VAL A 6 -32.95 49.51 0.89
N VAL A 7 -33.02 49.53 2.22
CA VAL A 7 -32.13 48.71 3.08
C VAL A 7 -32.50 47.23 3.06
N ALA A 8 -33.77 46.88 2.85
CA ALA A 8 -34.23 45.48 2.83
C ALA A 8 -33.78 44.72 1.58
N LEU A 9 -33.64 45.39 0.43
CA LEU A 9 -33.28 44.76 -0.85
C LEU A 9 -31.79 44.41 -0.95
N LEU A 10 -30.92 45.19 -0.28
CA LEU A 10 -29.47 44.95 -0.27
C LEU A 10 -29.08 43.75 0.60
N ALA A 11 -29.83 43.48 1.67
CA ALA A 11 -29.59 42.31 2.53
C ALA A 11 -29.93 40.99 1.84
N CYS A 12 -31.05 40.94 1.10
CA CYS A 12 -31.45 39.72 0.36
C CYS A 12 -30.48 39.37 -0.79
N HIS A 13 -29.94 40.36 -1.50
CA HIS A 13 -28.98 40.09 -2.59
C HIS A 13 -27.65 39.53 -2.08
N LYS A 14 -27.19 39.93 -0.88
CA LYS A 14 -25.92 39.48 -0.32
C LYS A 14 -25.98 38.02 0.13
N GLU A 15 -27.11 37.61 0.70
CA GLU A 15 -27.39 36.22 1.09
C GLU A 15 -27.45 35.32 -0.16
N GLU A 16 -28.16 35.75 -1.21
CA GLU A 16 -28.32 34.99 -2.45
C GLU A 16 -26.97 34.79 -3.19
N GLN A 17 -26.12 35.82 -3.21
CA GLN A 17 -24.76 35.72 -3.75
C GLN A 17 -23.85 34.79 -2.94
N ALA A 18 -24.01 34.74 -1.61
CA ALA A 18 -23.27 33.81 -0.76
C ALA A 18 -23.65 32.35 -1.03
N VAL A 19 -24.95 32.05 -1.18
CA VAL A 19 -25.45 30.70 -1.49
C VAL A 19 -24.99 30.24 -2.88
N VAL A 20 -25.03 31.12 -3.88
CA VAL A 20 -24.51 30.83 -5.23
C VAL A 20 -23.00 30.61 -5.22
N GLY A 21 -22.26 31.37 -4.40
CA GLY A 21 -20.82 31.19 -4.19
C GLY A 21 -20.47 29.83 -3.59
N VAL A 22 -21.21 29.40 -2.56
CA VAL A 22 -21.05 28.08 -1.92
C VAL A 22 -21.45 26.95 -2.86
N ALA A 23 -22.51 27.12 -3.65
CA ALA A 23 -22.90 26.12 -4.65
C ALA A 23 -21.82 25.93 -5.73
N LYS A 24 -21.25 27.03 -6.24
CA LYS A 24 -20.15 26.97 -7.21
C LYS A 24 -18.88 26.35 -6.63
N SER A 25 -18.53 26.69 -5.38
CA SER A 25 -17.36 26.10 -4.72
C SER A 25 -17.56 24.59 -4.48
N ALA A 26 -18.74 24.16 -4.05
CA ALA A 26 -19.08 22.75 -3.88
C ALA A 26 -19.00 21.96 -5.20
N VAL A 27 -19.51 22.51 -6.30
CA VAL A 27 -19.41 21.89 -7.63
C VAL A 27 -17.95 21.79 -8.08
N SER A 28 -17.16 22.85 -7.90
CA SER A 28 -15.73 22.83 -8.25
C SER A 28 -14.93 21.82 -7.41
N ALA A 29 -15.22 21.72 -6.12
CA ALA A 29 -14.60 20.74 -5.22
C ALA A 29 -14.98 19.31 -5.61
N GLY A 30 -16.24 19.09 -6.01
CA GLY A 30 -16.72 17.81 -6.54
C GLY A 30 -15.96 17.38 -7.81
N GLN A 31 -15.80 18.31 -8.76
CA GLN A 31 -15.04 18.07 -10.00
C GLN A 31 -13.56 17.77 -9.72
N GLN A 32 -12.93 18.53 -8.81
CA GLN A 32 -11.55 18.28 -8.40
C GLN A 32 -11.37 16.92 -7.73
N ALA A 33 -12.30 16.52 -6.85
CA ALA A 33 -12.27 15.22 -6.21
C ALA A 33 -12.42 14.07 -7.22
N GLN A 34 -13.29 14.23 -8.22
CA GLN A 34 -13.46 13.26 -9.31
C GLN A 34 -12.19 13.16 -10.16
N ALA A 35 -11.59 14.27 -10.55
CA ALA A 35 -10.34 14.29 -11.32
C ALA A 35 -9.19 13.63 -10.54
N ALA A 36 -9.06 13.92 -9.23
CA ALA A 36 -8.07 13.27 -8.38
C ALA A 36 -8.32 11.76 -8.23
N ALA A 37 -9.58 11.33 -8.14
CA ALA A 37 -9.94 9.91 -8.08
C ALA A 37 -9.58 9.18 -9.39
N GLN A 38 -9.86 9.79 -10.55
CA GLN A 38 -9.49 9.25 -11.86
C GLN A 38 -7.98 9.13 -12.01
N ALA A 39 -7.22 10.18 -11.65
CA ALA A 39 -5.75 10.15 -11.68
C ALA A 39 -5.17 9.05 -10.77
N ARG A 40 -5.77 8.83 -9.59
CA ARG A 40 -5.37 7.73 -8.70
C ARG A 40 -5.72 6.36 -9.27
N ALA A 41 -6.83 6.24 -10.00
CA ALA A 41 -7.20 4.99 -10.66
C ALA A 41 -6.22 4.65 -11.79
N THR A 42 -5.86 5.63 -12.63
CA THR A 42 -4.89 5.44 -13.71
C THR A 42 -3.52 4.99 -13.20
N VAL A 43 -3.01 5.64 -12.14
CA VAL A 43 -1.73 5.22 -11.54
C VAL A 43 -1.81 3.78 -11.02
N ARG A 44 -2.93 3.41 -10.41
CA ARG A 44 -3.12 2.05 -9.86
C ARG A 44 -3.20 0.99 -10.95
N ASP A 45 -3.86 1.29 -12.06
CA ASP A 45 -3.94 0.40 -13.22
C ASP A 45 -2.57 0.22 -13.87
N GLU A 46 -1.77 1.28 -13.96
CA GLU A 46 -0.38 1.21 -14.41
C GLU A 46 0.45 0.32 -13.48
N GLN A 47 0.40 0.54 -12.17
CA GLN A 47 1.09 -0.28 -11.16
C GLN A 47 0.68 -1.76 -11.26
N ARG A 48 -0.63 -2.03 -11.38
CA ARG A 48 -1.17 -3.38 -11.59
C ARG A 48 -0.61 -4.01 -12.88
N SER A 49 -0.54 -3.26 -13.97
CA SER A 49 0.01 -3.75 -15.25
C SER A 49 1.51 -4.09 -15.15
N GLN A 50 2.27 -3.33 -14.36
CA GLN A 50 3.68 -3.62 -14.12
C GLN A 50 3.85 -4.91 -13.32
N LEU A 51 3.06 -5.07 -12.25
CA LEU A 51 3.07 -6.27 -11.43
C LEU A 51 2.49 -7.50 -12.15
N ALA A 52 1.63 -7.31 -13.16
CA ALA A 52 1.08 -8.38 -13.98
C ALA A 52 2.15 -9.18 -14.75
N LYS A 53 3.35 -8.60 -14.94
CA LYS A 53 4.50 -9.28 -15.54
C LYS A 53 5.07 -10.40 -14.66
N ILE A 54 4.82 -10.36 -13.35
CA ILE A 54 5.17 -11.42 -12.41
C ILE A 54 4.12 -12.53 -12.55
N PRO A 55 4.50 -13.82 -12.61
CA PRO A 55 3.53 -14.90 -12.71
C PRO A 55 2.62 -14.95 -11.48
N LEU A 56 1.43 -15.52 -11.66
CA LEU A 56 0.56 -15.85 -10.54
C LEU A 56 1.28 -16.78 -9.55
N PRO A 57 0.94 -16.71 -8.25
CA PRO A 57 1.62 -17.51 -7.28
C PRO A 57 1.33 -19.01 -7.42
N THR A 58 2.34 -19.82 -7.15
CA THR A 58 2.23 -21.29 -7.17
C THR A 58 2.22 -21.81 -5.73
N LYS A 59 1.04 -22.15 -5.21
CA LYS A 59 0.85 -22.48 -3.78
C LYS A 59 1.73 -23.63 -3.28
N SER A 60 2.01 -24.64 -4.10
CA SER A 60 2.91 -25.75 -3.74
C SER A 60 4.35 -25.32 -3.44
N MET A 61 4.78 -24.12 -3.87
CA MET A 61 6.13 -23.60 -3.60
C MET A 61 6.31 -23.10 -2.16
N TYR A 62 5.23 -22.79 -1.45
CA TYR A 62 5.30 -22.13 -0.15
C TYR A 62 4.28 -22.61 0.89
N VAL A 63 3.44 -23.60 0.56
CA VAL A 63 2.42 -24.14 1.47
C VAL A 63 3.00 -24.74 2.76
N ASP A 64 4.20 -25.33 2.68
CA ASP A 64 4.90 -25.94 3.83
C ASP A 64 5.82 -24.95 4.56
N VAL A 65 5.83 -23.67 4.18
CA VAL A 65 6.65 -22.64 4.80
C VAL A 65 5.91 -22.05 5.99
N HIS A 66 6.23 -22.52 7.19
CA HIS A 66 5.59 -22.09 8.45
C HIS A 66 6.45 -21.16 9.31
N ASP A 67 7.72 -20.97 8.95
CA ASP A 67 8.63 -20.06 9.64
C ASP A 67 8.79 -18.76 8.83
N PRO A 68 8.54 -17.56 9.41
CA PRO A 68 8.71 -16.31 8.67
C PRO A 68 10.13 -16.16 8.14
N SER A 69 11.11 -16.73 8.85
CA SER A 69 12.52 -16.68 8.47
C SER A 69 12.82 -17.51 7.21
N ALA A 70 12.02 -18.53 6.90
CA ALA A 70 12.15 -19.34 5.69
C ALA A 70 11.40 -18.74 4.48
N TRP A 71 10.51 -17.77 4.71
CA TRP A 71 9.79 -17.08 3.64
C TRP A 71 10.73 -16.28 2.73
N SER A 72 10.71 -16.62 1.44
CA SER A 72 11.66 -16.08 0.45
C SER A 72 11.09 -15.02 -0.49
N ASN A 73 9.77 -14.80 -0.48
CA ASN A 73 9.12 -13.68 -1.17
C ASN A 73 9.14 -12.41 -0.32
N PRO A 74 8.59 -11.27 -0.78
CA PRO A 74 8.47 -10.09 0.05
C PRO A 74 7.58 -10.40 1.27
N PHE A 75 7.96 -9.85 2.43
CA PHE A 75 7.25 -10.03 3.70
C PHE A 75 7.04 -8.67 4.35
N LEU A 76 5.83 -8.41 4.82
CA LEU A 76 5.47 -7.17 5.50
C LEU A 76 5.20 -7.45 6.98
N ALA A 77 5.90 -6.74 7.86
CA ALA A 77 5.50 -6.61 9.26
C ALA A 77 4.85 -5.25 9.47
N ILE A 78 3.57 -5.24 9.83
CA ILE A 78 2.74 -4.04 9.93
C ILE A 78 2.79 -3.49 11.35
N GLY A 79 3.30 -2.28 11.51
CA GLY A 79 3.30 -1.52 12.75
C GLY A 79 2.19 -0.46 12.81
N ALA A 80 2.22 0.35 13.86
CA ALA A 80 1.23 1.41 14.06
C ALA A 80 1.42 2.58 13.08
N ASP A 81 2.67 2.93 12.80
CA ASP A 81 3.08 4.09 11.99
C ASP A 81 3.93 3.71 10.77
N ARG A 82 4.62 2.56 10.83
CA ARG A 82 5.51 2.06 9.78
C ARG A 82 5.19 0.64 9.38
N ILE A 83 5.57 0.31 8.15
CA ILE A 83 5.58 -1.05 7.63
C ILE A 83 7.06 -1.44 7.44
N THR A 84 7.43 -2.60 7.97
CA THR A 84 8.74 -3.20 7.68
C THR A 84 8.58 -4.11 6.47
N LEU A 85 9.15 -3.72 5.34
CA LEU A 85 9.24 -4.52 4.12
C LEU A 85 10.57 -5.29 4.13
N ARG A 86 10.47 -6.62 4.16
CA ARG A 86 11.61 -7.53 4.11
C ARG A 86 11.67 -8.20 2.74
N ILE A 87 12.86 -8.19 2.13
CA ILE A 87 13.15 -8.85 0.85
C ILE A 87 14.45 -9.64 0.92
N ILE A 88 14.64 -10.59 0.01
CA ILE A 88 15.93 -11.25 -0.23
C ILE A 88 16.52 -10.68 -1.51
N GLN A 89 17.68 -10.02 -1.42
CA GLN A 89 18.34 -9.49 -2.61
C GLN A 89 18.89 -10.61 -3.51
N ALA A 90 18.96 -10.32 -4.81
CA ALA A 90 19.66 -11.19 -5.75
C ALA A 90 21.12 -11.35 -5.35
N ASP A 91 21.71 -12.47 -5.76
CA ASP A 91 23.11 -12.71 -5.46
C ASP A 91 23.98 -11.89 -6.41
N ALA A 92 24.81 -11.00 -5.85
CA ALA A 92 25.63 -10.08 -6.64
C ALA A 92 26.82 -10.75 -7.34
N ASN A 93 27.19 -11.97 -6.95
CA ASN A 93 28.29 -12.70 -7.56
C ASN A 93 27.79 -13.51 -8.78
N PRO A 94 28.35 -13.28 -9.99
CA PRO A 94 27.90 -13.92 -11.23
C PRO A 94 28.29 -15.40 -11.36
N SER A 95 29.19 -15.90 -10.50
CA SER A 95 29.60 -17.30 -10.50
C SER A 95 28.62 -18.19 -9.74
N ASP A 96 28.37 -19.39 -10.26
CA ASP A 96 27.58 -20.43 -9.58
C ASP A 96 28.35 -21.16 -8.47
N LEU A 97 29.67 -20.95 -8.39
CA LEU A 97 30.50 -21.57 -7.35
C LEU A 97 30.05 -21.11 -5.95
N GLY A 98 29.79 -22.07 -5.08
CA GLY A 98 29.46 -21.83 -3.67
C GLY A 98 28.03 -21.34 -3.39
N ARG A 99 27.16 -21.24 -4.39
CA ARG A 99 25.75 -20.84 -4.20
C ARG A 99 25.02 -21.80 -3.26
N GLY A 100 24.35 -21.27 -2.23
CA GLY A 100 23.60 -22.08 -1.26
C GLY A 100 24.47 -22.85 -0.25
N THR A 101 25.80 -22.64 -0.25
CA THR A 101 26.70 -23.22 0.76
C THR A 101 26.76 -22.35 2.03
N MET A 102 27.39 -22.86 3.10
CA MET A 102 27.63 -22.09 4.33
C MET A 102 28.35 -20.76 4.11
N LEU A 103 29.14 -20.64 3.02
CA LEU A 103 29.87 -19.43 2.68
C LEU A 103 29.00 -18.38 1.96
N ARG A 104 27.81 -18.78 1.45
CA ARG A 104 26.91 -17.92 0.68
C ARG A 104 25.43 -18.23 0.97
N PRO A 105 24.99 -18.11 2.23
CA PRO A 105 23.60 -18.40 2.60
C PRO A 105 22.66 -17.31 2.09
N GLU A 106 21.45 -17.70 1.68
CA GLU A 106 20.45 -16.75 1.17
C GLU A 106 19.96 -15.76 2.23
N GLY A 107 19.88 -16.21 3.49
CA GLY A 107 19.47 -15.37 4.62
C GLY A 107 20.37 -14.17 4.86
N ALA A 108 21.65 -14.23 4.49
CA ALA A 108 22.58 -13.10 4.61
C ALA A 108 22.27 -11.96 3.62
N ARG A 109 21.48 -12.23 2.58
CA ARG A 109 21.03 -11.23 1.60
C ARG A 109 19.68 -10.60 1.95
N ARG A 110 19.19 -10.87 3.16
CA ARG A 110 17.95 -10.29 3.67
C ARG A 110 18.16 -8.81 3.93
N GLN A 111 17.25 -8.00 3.40
CA GLN A 111 17.19 -6.57 3.67
C GLN A 111 15.82 -6.23 4.25
N GLU A 112 15.81 -5.32 5.22
CA GLU A 112 14.61 -4.74 5.79
C GLU A 112 14.58 -3.24 5.51
N ILE A 113 13.42 -2.75 5.10
CA ILE A 113 13.19 -1.36 4.72
C ILE A 113 11.96 -0.88 5.48
N GLN A 114 12.06 0.29 6.10
CA GLN A 114 10.94 0.93 6.77
C GLN A 114 10.23 1.87 5.79
N ILE A 115 8.95 1.63 5.54
CA ILE A 115 8.13 2.43 4.62
C ILE A 115 6.91 3.00 5.34
N ARG A 116 6.38 4.12 4.83
CA ARG A 116 5.10 4.65 5.31
C ARG A 116 3.95 3.84 4.71
N PRO A 117 2.80 3.68 5.39
CA PRO A 117 1.64 2.99 4.83
C PRO A 117 1.15 3.55 3.49
N GLY A 118 1.27 4.87 3.27
CA GLY A 118 0.89 5.49 1.99
C GLY A 118 1.85 5.20 0.83
N GLU A 119 3.06 4.70 1.10
CA GLU A 119 4.10 4.41 0.12
C GLU A 119 4.15 2.91 -0.24
N LEU A 120 3.26 2.09 0.34
CA LEU A 120 3.29 0.63 0.18
C LEU A 120 3.21 0.21 -1.29
N ALA A 121 2.30 0.81 -2.06
CA ALA A 121 2.12 0.47 -3.47
C ALA A 121 3.39 0.72 -4.28
N ASP A 122 3.98 1.91 -4.14
CA ASP A 122 5.20 2.28 -4.86
C ASP A 122 6.38 1.41 -4.44
N ALA A 123 6.52 1.13 -3.14
CA ALA A 123 7.58 0.27 -2.62
C ALA A 123 7.52 -1.15 -3.18
N VAL A 124 6.31 -1.71 -3.30
CA VAL A 124 6.11 -3.08 -3.82
C VAL A 124 6.33 -3.16 -5.34
N VAL A 125 5.89 -2.13 -6.08
CA VAL A 125 6.10 -2.04 -7.53
C VAL A 125 7.58 -1.88 -7.87
N ALA A 126 8.35 -1.17 -7.03
CA ALA A 126 9.78 -0.97 -7.20
C ALA A 126 10.64 -2.21 -6.88
N LEU A 127 10.04 -3.32 -6.41
CA LEU A 127 10.79 -4.52 -6.05
C LEU A 127 11.43 -5.17 -7.28
N PRO A 128 12.68 -5.65 -7.16
CA PRO A 128 13.35 -6.33 -8.25
C PRO A 128 12.65 -7.66 -8.58
N PRO A 129 12.70 -8.14 -9.83
CA PRO A 129 12.07 -9.41 -10.23
C PRO A 129 12.51 -10.60 -9.37
N GLY A 130 13.78 -10.62 -8.92
CA GLY A 130 14.33 -11.68 -8.08
C GLY A 130 13.71 -11.80 -6.67
N ALA A 131 12.92 -10.81 -6.24
CA ALA A 131 12.18 -10.88 -4.98
C ALA A 131 10.94 -11.79 -5.06
N TRP A 132 10.47 -12.16 -6.26
CA TRP A 132 9.19 -12.83 -6.50
C TRP A 132 9.32 -14.33 -6.82
N ARG A 133 10.03 -15.07 -5.97
CA ARG A 133 10.31 -16.51 -6.13
C ARG A 133 9.07 -17.40 -6.18
N TYR A 134 8.03 -17.06 -5.43
CA TYR A 134 6.78 -17.83 -5.37
C TYR A 134 5.72 -17.32 -6.35
N GLY A 135 6.07 -16.38 -7.23
CA GLY A 135 5.13 -15.58 -8.01
C GLY A 135 4.61 -14.38 -7.21
N ARG A 136 3.54 -13.75 -7.69
CA ARG A 136 2.98 -12.51 -7.12
C ARG A 136 2.19 -12.75 -5.83
N VAL A 137 2.90 -13.13 -4.77
CA VAL A 137 2.37 -13.30 -3.40
C VAL A 137 3.24 -12.56 -2.39
N VAL A 138 2.62 -11.92 -1.40
CA VAL A 138 3.31 -11.23 -0.31
C VAL A 138 2.79 -11.77 1.02
N ALA A 139 3.69 -12.11 1.93
CA ALA A 139 3.31 -12.48 3.28
C ALA A 139 3.11 -11.22 4.13
N VAL A 140 2.06 -11.18 4.95
CA VAL A 140 1.71 -10.05 5.80
C VAL A 140 1.50 -10.52 7.23
N ALA A 141 2.17 -9.88 8.17
CA ALA A 141 2.05 -10.14 9.60
C ALA A 141 1.89 -8.84 10.41
N GLU A 142 1.28 -8.94 11.57
CA GLU A 142 1.39 -7.89 12.59
C GLU A 142 2.82 -7.83 13.13
N LEU A 143 3.31 -6.62 13.46
CA LEU A 143 4.58 -6.47 14.16
C LEU A 143 4.47 -7.10 15.58
N PRO A 144 5.21 -8.17 15.89
CA PRO A 144 5.02 -8.90 17.14
C PRO A 144 5.46 -8.10 18.37
N ALA A 145 6.43 -7.21 18.23
CA ALA A 145 6.95 -6.38 19.31
C ALA A 145 6.05 -5.17 19.69
N ALA A 146 4.89 -5.00 19.05
CA ALA A 146 4.05 -3.85 19.28
C ALA A 146 3.31 -3.89 20.64
N PRO A 147 3.17 -2.74 21.33
CA PRO A 147 2.42 -2.62 22.58
C PRO A 147 0.95 -3.05 22.41
N ALA A 148 0.36 -3.64 23.47
CA ALA A 148 -1.03 -4.11 23.45
C ALA A 148 -2.04 -3.00 23.10
N LYS A 149 -1.78 -1.76 23.54
CA LYS A 149 -2.62 -0.58 23.23
C LYS A 149 -2.71 -0.26 21.74
N ASP A 150 -1.69 -0.61 20.96
CA ASP A 150 -1.59 -0.24 19.54
C ASP A 150 -2.17 -1.33 18.62
N ARG A 151 -2.45 -2.54 19.17
CA ARG A 151 -2.98 -3.70 18.43
C ARG A 151 -4.26 -3.42 17.63
N PRO A 152 -5.26 -2.69 18.14
CA PRO A 152 -6.44 -2.35 17.33
C PRO A 152 -6.09 -1.47 16.12
N GLY A 153 -5.12 -0.56 16.27
CA GLY A 153 -4.63 0.27 15.17
C GLY A 153 -3.87 -0.55 14.13
N ILE A 154 -3.00 -1.44 14.60
CA ILE A 154 -2.21 -2.33 13.74
C ILE A 154 -3.12 -3.25 12.91
N ARG A 155 -4.16 -3.82 13.51
CA ARG A 155 -5.12 -4.66 12.77
C ARG A 155 -5.81 -3.91 11.62
N ARG A 156 -6.23 -2.67 11.85
CA ARG A 156 -6.77 -1.81 10.78
C ARG A 156 -5.73 -1.52 9.71
N ASN A 157 -4.48 -1.32 10.10
CA ASN A 157 -3.38 -1.12 9.14
C ASN A 157 -3.11 -2.40 8.32
N VAL A 158 -3.21 -3.58 8.93
CA VAL A 158 -3.08 -4.87 8.24
C VAL A 158 -4.18 -5.02 7.20
N GLU A 159 -5.44 -4.79 7.58
CA GLU A 159 -6.59 -4.81 6.67
C GLU A 159 -6.41 -3.83 5.50
N ALA A 160 -5.95 -2.60 5.80
CA ALA A 160 -5.67 -1.59 4.77
C ALA A 160 -4.53 -2.03 3.83
N ALA A 161 -3.46 -2.64 4.36
CA ALA A 161 -2.36 -3.15 3.56
C ALA A 161 -2.82 -4.31 2.67
N ILE A 162 -3.62 -5.25 3.19
CA ILE A 162 -4.21 -6.35 2.43
C ILE A 162 -5.05 -5.79 1.27
N GLN A 163 -5.91 -4.81 1.54
CA GLN A 163 -6.73 -4.19 0.51
C GLN A 163 -5.86 -3.54 -0.58
N GLN A 164 -4.82 -2.79 -0.21
CA GLN A 164 -3.91 -2.18 -1.17
C GLN A 164 -3.18 -3.21 -2.04
N LEU A 165 -2.71 -4.31 -1.44
CA LEU A 165 -2.06 -5.39 -2.19
C LEU A 165 -3.03 -6.10 -3.14
N ASN A 166 -4.25 -6.39 -2.68
CA ASN A 166 -5.30 -6.98 -3.51
C ASN A 166 -5.69 -6.06 -4.68
N ASP A 167 -5.78 -4.76 -4.45
CA ASP A 167 -6.03 -3.77 -5.51
C ASP A 167 -4.91 -3.78 -6.57
N LEU A 168 -3.68 -4.11 -6.20
CA LEU A 168 -2.55 -4.29 -7.11
C LEU A 168 -2.54 -5.67 -7.80
N GLY A 169 -3.50 -6.55 -7.48
CA GLY A 169 -3.57 -7.91 -8.01
C GLY A 169 -2.56 -8.87 -7.36
N ILE A 170 -2.03 -8.52 -6.19
CA ILE A 170 -1.10 -9.34 -5.42
C ILE A 170 -1.91 -10.25 -4.48
N VAL A 171 -1.53 -11.52 -4.42
CA VAL A 171 -2.11 -12.45 -3.44
C VAL A 171 -1.45 -12.23 -2.09
N VAL A 172 -2.24 -12.23 -1.02
CA VAL A 172 -1.73 -12.07 0.34
C VAL A 172 -1.74 -13.41 1.07
N GLU A 173 -0.63 -13.73 1.73
CA GLU A 173 -0.55 -14.80 2.71
C GLU A 173 -0.49 -14.17 4.10
N GLU A 174 -1.53 -14.33 4.92
CA GLU A 174 -1.59 -13.77 6.27
C GLU A 174 -0.86 -14.67 7.28
N TRP A 175 -0.06 -14.04 8.14
CA TRP A 175 0.80 -14.70 9.12
C TRP A 175 0.56 -14.17 10.55
N PRO A 176 0.54 -15.03 11.59
CA PRO A 176 0.62 -16.49 11.49
C PRO A 176 -0.62 -17.07 10.80
N THR A 177 -0.42 -18.14 10.01
CA THR A 177 -1.52 -18.88 9.39
C THR A 177 -2.39 -19.47 10.50
N ARG A 178 -3.69 -19.12 10.51
CA ARG A 178 -4.66 -19.63 11.49
C ARG A 178 -4.88 -21.13 11.39
#